data_AF-A0A8C2I0Q4-F1
#
_entry.id   AF-A0A8C2I0Q4-F1
#
_cell.length_a   1.000
_cell.length_b   1.000
_cell.length_c   1.000
_cell.angle_alpha   90.00
_cell.angle_beta   90.00
_cell.angle_gamma   90.00
#
_symmetry.space_group_name_H-M   'P 1'
#
loop_
_entity.id
_entity.type
_entity.pdbx_description
1 polymer ?
#
loop_
_entity_poly.entity_id
_entity_poly.type
_entity_poly.pdbx_seq_one_letter_code
_entity_poly.pdbx_strand_id
1 'polypeptide(L)'
;MASGGAGSRVSCGRDLSCVPEVADTLAAVAKLGFDFLCMPLFHPRFRREYELVPAKSRPGAQTRSDLLLCGRDWNTLIVGKLSPWIETDSELTTERRNSEEALVQELNFCAYLGLPAFMIPLRGPHCANLARILLNHIHTGHHSCMFWIHVPLLDPEDTREDLIENESSKQMDDGGNDEKTWAWWHSFRTLCDYNKRICLAIEIGADLPSDTLIDKWLGEPIKAAILPTSIFLTNKKGFPVLSKAHQRVIFRLFKLEAQFIFTGANRHSEKDLRSYLQYLEYLNQNRPQPNAYELFAKGYEDYLQSPLQPLMDNLESQTYEVFEKDPIKYSQYQQAVYRCLLDRVPEDQMETNVQVLMVLGAGRGPLVNASLRAAKQAKRKLRVYAVEKNPNAVVTLENWKFEEWGDQVTVVSCDMREWTAPEKADIIVSELLGSFGDNELSPECLDGAQHFLK
;
A
#
# COMPACT_ATOMS: atom_id res chain seq x y z
N MET A 1 -22.33 9.20 4.76
CA MET A 1 -22.00 10.31 5.68
C MET A 1 -20.50 10.24 5.97
N ALA A 2 -19.71 11.01 5.22
CA ALA A 2 -18.27 11.13 5.45
C ALA A 2 -18.06 12.15 6.57
N SER A 3 -17.72 11.67 7.77
CA SER A 3 -17.16 12.53 8.81
C SER A 3 -15.86 13.13 8.28
N GLY A 4 -15.79 14.45 8.16
CA GLY A 4 -14.58 15.18 7.77
C GLY A 4 -13.40 14.73 8.64
N GLY A 5 -12.43 14.07 8.01
CA GLY A 5 -11.32 13.44 8.71
C GLY A 5 -10.39 14.47 9.34
N ALA A 6 -10.28 14.44 10.66
CA ALA A 6 -9.05 14.82 11.33
C ALA A 6 -7.87 14.15 10.59
N GLY A 7 -6.83 14.90 10.25
CA GLY A 7 -5.67 14.36 9.53
C GLY A 7 -5.20 13.07 10.20
N SER A 8 -5.16 11.99 9.42
CA SER A 8 -4.79 10.64 9.91
C SER A 8 -3.51 10.73 10.74
N ARG A 9 -3.62 10.51 12.05
CA ARG A 9 -2.48 10.49 12.97
C ARG A 9 -1.54 9.38 12.55
N VAL A 10 -0.23 9.68 12.45
CA VAL A 10 0.78 8.68 12.10
C VAL A 10 0.97 7.75 13.29
N SER A 11 0.85 6.43 13.08
CA SER A 11 1.07 5.45 14.13
C SER A 11 2.57 5.34 14.45
N CYS A 12 2.94 5.62 15.69
CA CYS A 12 4.34 5.70 16.11
C CYS A 12 4.65 4.81 17.31
N GLY A 13 5.74 4.06 17.25
CA GLY A 13 6.25 3.22 18.32
C GLY A 13 7.55 3.72 18.93
N ARG A 14 7.81 3.34 20.18
CA ARG A 14 9.09 3.56 20.85
C ARG A 14 9.87 2.26 20.96
N ASP A 15 11.12 2.25 20.51
CA ASP A 15 12.02 1.10 20.67
C ASP A 15 12.97 1.25 21.85
N LEU A 16 12.92 0.31 22.80
CA LEU A 16 13.76 0.29 24.00
C LEU A 16 14.43 -1.08 24.19
N SER A 17 15.73 -1.07 24.49
CA SER A 17 16.48 -2.28 24.90
C SER A 17 16.63 -2.42 26.42
N CYS A 18 16.16 -1.43 27.19
CA CYS A 18 16.18 -1.45 28.65
C CYS A 18 14.78 -1.09 29.17
N VAL A 19 14.14 -2.04 29.85
CA VAL A 19 12.80 -1.89 30.43
C VAL A 19 12.85 -2.46 31.85
N PRO A 20 13.20 -1.65 32.86
CA PRO A 20 13.24 -2.08 34.25
C PRO A 20 11.87 -2.56 34.73
N GLU A 21 10.85 -1.72 34.57
CA GLU A 21 9.45 -1.99 34.96
C GLU A 21 8.52 -1.82 33.76
N VAL A 22 7.78 -2.87 33.37
CA VAL A 22 6.99 -2.88 32.12
C VAL A 22 5.86 -1.86 32.17
N ALA A 23 5.01 -1.93 33.19
CA ALA A 23 3.83 -1.10 33.29
C ALA A 23 4.19 0.40 33.33
N ASP A 24 5.18 0.76 34.14
CA ASP A 24 5.66 2.14 34.26
C ASP A 24 6.30 2.63 32.96
N THR A 25 7.10 1.78 32.30
CA THR A 25 7.73 2.14 31.01
C THR A 25 6.67 2.35 29.95
N LEU A 26 5.68 1.46 29.85
CA LEU A 26 4.57 1.60 28.90
C LEU A 26 3.77 2.87 29.15
N ALA A 27 3.46 3.18 30.41
CA ALA A 27 2.76 4.41 30.80
C ALA A 27 3.59 5.67 30.45
N ALA A 28 4.90 5.65 30.67
CA ALA A 28 5.79 6.74 30.30
C ALA A 28 5.86 6.94 28.78
N VAL A 29 5.94 5.86 28.01
CA VAL A 29 5.93 5.88 26.54
C VAL A 29 4.60 6.42 26.00
N ALA A 30 3.47 5.99 26.56
CA ALA A 30 2.16 6.52 26.20
C ALA A 30 2.03 8.03 26.53
N LYS A 31 2.57 8.48 27.67
CA LYS A 31 2.57 9.90 28.05
C LYS A 31 3.36 10.78 27.08
N LEU A 32 4.39 10.22 26.43
CA LEU A 32 5.15 10.90 25.37
C LEU A 32 4.39 10.99 24.03
N GLY A 33 3.31 10.21 23.87
CA GLY A 33 2.45 10.22 22.69
C GLY A 33 2.72 9.08 21.69
N PHE A 34 3.53 8.09 22.07
CA PHE A 34 3.69 6.87 21.26
C PHE A 34 2.49 5.94 21.44
N ASP A 35 2.16 5.21 20.38
CA ASP A 35 1.02 4.28 20.33
C ASP A 35 1.40 2.86 20.77
N PHE A 36 2.68 2.48 20.67
CA PHE A 36 3.17 1.16 21.08
C PHE A 36 4.66 1.19 21.52
N LEU A 37 5.10 0.11 22.16
CA LEU A 37 6.44 -0.09 22.69
C LEU A 37 7.07 -1.36 22.10
N CYS A 38 8.22 -1.23 21.43
CA CYS A 38 9.07 -2.36 21.08
C CYS A 38 10.02 -2.65 22.24
N MET A 39 9.99 -3.87 22.80
CA MET A 39 10.84 -4.24 23.94
C MET A 39 11.24 -5.72 23.94
N PRO A 40 12.38 -6.08 24.56
CA PRO A 40 12.75 -7.46 24.78
C PRO A 40 11.74 -8.19 25.67
N LEU A 41 11.33 -9.40 25.27
CA LEU A 41 10.49 -10.26 26.11
C LEU A 41 11.30 -10.99 27.19
N PHE A 42 12.59 -11.19 26.93
CA PHE A 42 13.58 -11.70 27.87
C PHE A 42 14.64 -10.63 28.05
N HIS A 43 15.29 -10.59 29.22
CA HIS A 43 16.33 -9.60 29.45
C HIS A 43 17.47 -9.80 28.42
N PRO A 44 17.86 -8.78 27.64
CA PRO A 44 18.68 -8.96 26.43
C PRO A 44 20.13 -9.40 26.73
N ARG A 45 20.60 -9.27 27.98
CA ARG A 45 21.91 -9.80 28.42
C ARG A 45 21.81 -11.16 29.11
N PHE A 46 20.61 -11.69 29.32
CA PHE A 46 20.40 -12.97 30.01
C PHE A 46 20.54 -14.12 29.01
N ARG A 47 21.81 -14.48 28.71
CA ARG A 47 22.14 -15.68 27.93
C ARG A 47 21.68 -16.94 28.69
N ARG A 48 21.09 -17.87 27.95
CA ARG A 48 20.49 -19.11 28.45
C ARG A 48 21.21 -20.30 27.82
N GLU A 49 21.48 -21.31 28.63
CA GLU A 49 22.13 -22.57 28.25
C GLU A 49 21.08 -23.68 28.26
N TYR A 50 21.09 -24.57 27.27
CA TYR A 50 20.10 -25.63 27.07
C TYR A 50 20.75 -27.01 26.98
N GLU A 51 22.07 -27.10 26.83
CA GLU A 51 22.81 -28.35 26.73
C GLU A 51 23.59 -28.66 28.01
N LEU A 52 24.38 -27.69 28.49
CA LEU A 52 25.42 -27.93 29.51
C LEU A 52 24.99 -27.58 30.95
N VAL A 53 25.25 -28.51 31.87
CA VAL A 53 25.09 -28.34 33.33
C VAL A 53 26.35 -27.63 33.88
N PRO A 54 26.24 -26.74 34.90
CA PRO A 54 25.05 -26.43 35.70
C PRO A 54 24.16 -25.32 35.12
N ALA A 55 24.60 -24.59 34.10
CA ALA A 55 23.89 -23.41 33.60
C ALA A 55 22.50 -23.75 33.01
N LYS A 56 22.35 -24.92 32.37
CA LYS A 56 21.05 -25.45 31.90
C LYS A 56 20.00 -25.55 33.01
N SER A 57 20.44 -25.82 34.25
CA SER A 57 19.56 -26.01 35.39
C SER A 57 19.40 -24.75 36.24
N ARG A 58 19.64 -23.56 35.66
CA ARG A 58 19.49 -22.28 36.37
C ARG A 58 18.06 -22.16 36.94
N PRO A 59 17.91 -22.00 38.27
CA PRO A 59 16.60 -21.93 38.90
C PRO A 59 15.92 -20.57 38.66
N GLY A 60 14.62 -20.51 38.95
CA GLY A 60 13.82 -19.27 38.89
C GLY A 60 13.10 -19.07 37.55
N ALA A 61 12.33 -17.99 37.49
CA ALA A 61 11.61 -17.60 36.29
C ALA A 61 12.60 -17.15 35.20
N GLN A 62 12.40 -17.64 33.97
CA GLN A 62 13.28 -17.32 32.85
C GLN A 62 13.08 -15.89 32.33
N THR A 63 11.90 -15.31 32.58
CA THR A 63 11.59 -13.91 32.32
C THR A 63 10.47 -13.41 33.25
N ARG A 64 10.05 -12.16 33.05
CA ARG A 64 8.94 -11.49 33.74
C ARG A 64 7.59 -12.14 33.45
N SER A 65 6.65 -12.02 34.38
CA SER A 65 5.29 -12.57 34.22
C SER A 65 4.47 -11.75 33.22
N ASP A 66 3.63 -12.46 32.48
CA ASP A 66 2.51 -11.97 31.68
C ASP A 66 1.51 -11.11 32.48
N LEU A 67 1.30 -11.43 33.77
CA LEU A 67 0.37 -10.71 34.66
C LEU A 67 0.74 -9.24 34.92
N LEU A 68 1.92 -8.80 34.48
CA LEU A 68 2.35 -7.40 34.59
C LEU A 68 1.54 -6.46 33.70
N LEU A 69 0.88 -6.97 32.66
CA LEU A 69 -0.03 -6.20 31.80
C LEU A 69 -1.32 -6.99 31.57
N CYS A 70 -2.41 -6.30 31.24
CA CYS A 70 -3.62 -6.99 30.81
C CYS A 70 -3.45 -7.53 29.38
N GLY A 71 -4.22 -8.58 29.03
CA GLY A 71 -4.13 -9.21 27.70
C GLY A 71 -4.36 -8.22 26.55
N ARG A 72 -5.21 -7.19 26.73
CA ARG A 72 -5.38 -6.15 25.71
C ARG A 72 -4.09 -5.38 25.46
N ASP A 73 -3.38 -4.98 26.52
CA ASP A 73 -2.16 -4.18 26.38
C ASP A 73 -1.05 -4.99 25.70
N TRP A 74 -0.92 -6.29 26.00
CA TRP A 74 -0.04 -7.18 25.23
C TRP A 74 -0.44 -7.26 23.76
N ASN A 75 -1.73 -7.44 23.47
CA ASN A 75 -2.23 -7.64 22.11
C ASN A 75 -2.20 -6.38 21.24
N THR A 76 -2.11 -5.17 21.83
CA THR A 76 -2.21 -3.92 21.05
C THR A 76 -1.04 -2.96 21.23
N LEU A 77 -0.31 -3.01 22.35
CA LEU A 77 0.67 -1.98 22.70
C LEU A 77 2.11 -2.48 22.72
N ILE A 78 2.36 -3.79 22.67
CA ILE A 78 3.71 -4.35 22.77
C ILE A 78 4.13 -5.03 21.48
N VAL A 79 5.31 -4.68 20.99
CA VAL A 79 6.03 -5.43 19.96
C VAL A 79 7.22 -6.13 20.63
N GLY A 80 7.27 -7.45 20.55
CA GLY A 80 8.38 -8.22 21.13
C GLY A 80 9.66 -8.05 20.30
N LYS A 81 10.83 -8.18 20.94
CA LYS A 81 12.13 -8.17 20.25
C LYS A 81 12.91 -9.44 20.57
N LEU A 82 13.54 -10.02 19.55
CA LEU A 82 14.49 -11.10 19.71
C LEU A 82 15.71 -10.65 20.53
N SER A 83 16.13 -11.48 21.50
CA SER A 83 17.36 -11.21 22.26
C SER A 83 18.58 -11.12 21.33
N PRO A 84 19.46 -10.13 21.52
CA PRO A 84 20.53 -9.84 20.56
C PRO A 84 21.65 -10.88 20.53
N TRP A 85 21.72 -11.80 21.49
CA TRP A 85 22.74 -12.85 21.51
C TRP A 85 22.33 -14.12 20.75
N ILE A 86 21.06 -14.22 20.32
CA ILE A 86 20.56 -15.36 19.56
C ILE A 86 21.10 -15.26 18.14
N GLU A 87 21.94 -16.22 17.76
CA GLU A 87 22.61 -16.31 16.45
C GLU A 87 22.47 -17.74 15.92
N THR A 88 21.33 -18.02 15.28
CA THR A 88 20.96 -19.37 14.81
C THR A 88 21.83 -19.86 13.66
N ASP A 89 22.57 -18.97 13.01
CA ASP A 89 23.43 -19.31 11.89
C ASP A 89 24.92 -19.25 12.28
N SER A 90 25.23 -19.21 13.59
CA SER A 90 26.60 -19.27 14.10
C SER A 90 27.34 -20.52 13.60
N GLU A 91 28.62 -20.35 13.24
CA GLU A 91 29.51 -21.46 12.88
C GLU A 91 29.78 -22.36 14.10
N LEU A 92 29.78 -21.78 15.31
CA LEU A 92 29.99 -22.49 16.55
C LEU A 92 28.75 -23.33 16.90
N THR A 93 28.89 -24.65 16.82
CA THR A 93 27.77 -25.59 17.00
C THR A 93 27.03 -25.42 18.33
N THR A 94 27.75 -25.16 19.42
CA THR A 94 27.14 -24.95 20.75
C THR A 94 26.35 -23.65 20.82
N GLU A 95 26.84 -22.57 20.21
CA GLU A 95 26.11 -21.30 20.15
C GLU A 95 24.87 -21.41 19.26
N ARG A 96 25.04 -22.07 18.10
CA ARG A 96 23.95 -22.34 17.16
C ARG A 96 22.82 -23.08 17.87
N ARG A 97 23.08 -24.25 18.45
CA ARG A 97 22.04 -25.06 19.12
C ARG A 97 21.36 -24.35 20.29
N ASN A 98 22.12 -23.65 21.12
CA ASN A 98 21.54 -22.82 22.19
C ASN A 98 20.67 -21.69 21.63
N SER A 99 21.06 -21.09 20.51
CA SER A 99 20.28 -20.05 19.82
C SER A 99 19.01 -20.61 19.19
N GLU A 100 19.03 -21.84 18.65
CA GLU A 100 17.82 -22.50 18.13
C GLU A 100 16.77 -22.68 19.24
N GLU A 101 17.17 -23.23 20.39
CA GLU A 101 16.30 -23.43 21.55
C GLU A 101 15.80 -22.09 22.12
N ALA A 102 16.68 -21.09 22.20
CA ALA A 102 16.33 -19.76 22.66
C ALA A 102 15.34 -19.05 21.74
N LEU A 103 15.52 -19.15 20.41
CA LEU A 103 14.61 -18.59 19.43
C LEU A 103 13.22 -19.23 19.56
N VAL A 104 13.15 -20.56 19.60
CA VAL A 104 11.88 -21.29 19.78
C VAL A 104 11.20 -20.85 21.08
N GLN A 105 11.96 -20.71 22.17
CA GLN A 105 11.40 -20.24 23.44
C GLN A 105 10.82 -18.82 23.35
N GLU A 106 11.54 -17.88 22.74
CA GLU A 106 11.06 -16.49 22.63
C GLU A 106 9.86 -16.36 21.69
N LEU A 107 9.85 -17.10 20.58
CA LEU A 107 8.71 -17.17 19.66
C LEU A 107 7.47 -17.77 20.32
N ASN A 108 7.62 -18.86 21.06
CA ASN A 108 6.52 -19.48 21.79
C ASN A 108 5.97 -18.55 22.89
N PHE A 109 6.84 -17.81 23.59
CA PHE A 109 6.40 -16.85 24.59
C PHE A 109 5.72 -15.63 23.96
N CYS A 110 6.18 -15.17 22.80
CA CYS A 110 5.48 -14.17 21.99
C CYS A 110 4.06 -14.63 21.62
N ALA A 111 3.91 -15.88 21.18
CA ALA A 111 2.60 -16.45 20.87
C ALA A 111 1.71 -16.58 22.12
N TYR A 112 2.28 -17.01 23.25
CA TYR A 112 1.59 -17.10 24.54
C TYR A 112 1.03 -15.74 25.00
N LEU A 113 1.81 -14.67 24.86
CA LEU A 113 1.39 -13.31 25.21
C LEU A 113 0.38 -12.70 24.23
N GLY A 114 0.16 -13.31 23.06
CA GLY A 114 -0.77 -12.80 22.05
C GLY A 114 -0.28 -11.54 21.33
N LEU A 115 1.04 -11.33 21.21
CA LEU A 115 1.58 -10.08 20.68
C LEU A 115 1.19 -9.84 19.21
N PRO A 116 0.91 -8.58 18.81
CA PRO A 116 0.57 -8.22 17.45
C PRO A 116 1.75 -8.40 16.49
N ALA A 117 2.97 -8.11 16.96
CA ALA A 117 4.18 -8.27 16.17
C ALA A 117 5.42 -8.66 17.01
N PHE A 118 6.38 -9.30 16.36
CA PHE A 118 7.67 -9.67 16.92
C PHE A 118 8.80 -9.29 15.95
N MET A 119 9.78 -8.55 16.45
CA MET A 119 10.88 -8.00 15.67
C MET A 119 12.12 -8.91 15.71
N ILE A 120 12.62 -9.28 14.54
CA ILE A 120 13.77 -10.18 14.34
C ILE A 120 14.79 -9.47 13.45
N PRO A 121 16.04 -9.21 13.90
CA PRO A 121 17.05 -8.59 13.06
C PRO A 121 17.62 -9.57 12.03
N LEU A 122 17.83 -9.10 10.79
CA LEU A 122 18.76 -9.71 9.85
C LEU A 122 20.08 -8.96 9.89
N ARG A 123 21.15 -9.69 10.19
CA ARG A 123 22.49 -9.13 10.41
C ARG A 123 23.47 -9.42 9.28
N GLY A 124 23.03 -10.18 8.28
CA GLY A 124 23.90 -10.66 7.24
C GLY A 124 23.18 -11.65 6.31
N PRO A 125 23.94 -12.22 5.36
CA PRO A 125 23.40 -13.14 4.36
C PRO A 125 23.09 -14.54 4.94
N HIS A 126 23.76 -14.93 6.03
CA HIS A 126 23.58 -16.24 6.66
C HIS A 126 22.35 -16.22 7.58
N CYS A 127 21.21 -16.61 7.05
CA CYS A 127 19.92 -16.57 7.75
C CYS A 127 19.05 -17.80 7.50
N ALA A 128 19.65 -18.90 7.01
CA ALA A 128 18.90 -20.07 6.59
C ALA A 128 18.30 -20.84 7.76
N ASN A 129 19.04 -20.96 8.86
CA ASN A 129 18.55 -21.63 10.04
C ASN A 129 17.50 -20.78 10.77
N LEU A 130 17.71 -19.45 10.82
CA LEU A 130 16.70 -18.50 11.29
C LEU A 130 15.39 -18.66 10.52
N ALA A 131 15.45 -18.65 9.19
CA ALA A 131 14.29 -18.80 8.31
C ALA A 131 13.57 -20.14 8.55
N ARG A 132 14.33 -21.25 8.61
CA ARG A 132 13.79 -22.60 8.89
C ARG A 132 13.01 -22.64 10.21
N ILE A 133 13.58 -22.11 11.28
CA ILE A 133 12.96 -22.15 12.61
C ILE A 133 11.73 -21.25 12.67
N LEU A 134 11.83 -20.03 12.12
CA LEU A 134 10.69 -19.12 12.05
C LEU A 134 9.53 -19.70 11.24
N LEU A 135 9.81 -20.27 10.06
CA LEU A 135 8.80 -20.89 9.22
C LEU A 135 8.15 -22.09 9.91
N ASN A 136 8.94 -22.93 10.59
CA ASN A 136 8.41 -24.02 11.41
C ASN A 136 7.49 -23.52 12.52
N HIS A 137 7.87 -22.45 13.23
CA HIS A 137 7.03 -21.83 14.25
C HIS A 137 5.71 -21.29 13.66
N ILE A 138 5.78 -20.61 12.49
CA ILE A 138 4.59 -20.11 11.78
C ILE A 138 3.63 -21.24 11.41
N HIS A 139 4.14 -22.39 10.94
CA HIS A 139 3.32 -23.52 10.52
C HIS A 139 2.76 -24.34 11.69
N THR A 140 3.48 -24.41 12.82
CA THR A 140 3.08 -25.20 13.98
C THR A 140 2.16 -24.44 14.94
N GLY A 141 2.22 -23.11 14.95
CA GLY A 141 1.46 -22.28 15.89
C GLY A 141 0.12 -21.75 15.33
N HIS A 142 -0.95 -21.85 16.13
CA HIS A 142 -2.23 -21.17 15.87
C HIS A 142 -2.25 -19.77 16.49
N HIS A 143 -1.56 -18.81 15.87
CA HIS A 143 -1.54 -17.41 16.30
C HIS A 143 -1.42 -16.46 15.11
N SER A 144 -1.81 -15.20 15.29
CA SER A 144 -1.86 -14.17 14.23
C SER A 144 -0.70 -13.18 14.27
N CYS A 145 0.31 -13.42 15.10
CA CYS A 145 1.45 -12.51 15.27
C CYS A 145 2.17 -12.26 13.92
N MET A 146 2.51 -11.01 13.64
CA MET A 146 3.33 -10.62 12.48
C MET A 146 4.81 -10.62 12.86
N PHE A 147 5.68 -11.00 11.93
CA PHE A 147 7.12 -11.01 12.14
C PHE A 147 7.76 -9.88 11.36
N TRP A 148 8.24 -8.88 12.08
CA TRP A 148 8.89 -7.71 11.52
C TRP A 148 10.38 -7.97 11.42
N ILE A 149 10.83 -8.22 10.20
CA ILE A 149 12.23 -8.46 9.92
C ILE A 149 12.93 -7.11 9.84
N HIS A 150 13.76 -6.83 10.84
CA HIS A 150 14.53 -5.61 10.95
C HIS A 150 15.75 -5.71 10.05
N VAL A 151 15.76 -4.88 9.00
CA VAL A 151 16.84 -4.80 8.01
C VAL A 151 17.25 -3.33 7.87
N PRO A 152 18.54 -3.00 7.94
CA PRO A 152 18.99 -1.64 7.69
C PRO A 152 19.04 -1.33 6.20
N LEU A 153 18.77 -0.08 5.84
CA LEU A 153 18.83 0.38 4.46
C LEU A 153 20.25 0.21 3.88
N LEU A 154 21.26 0.42 4.72
CA LEU A 154 22.68 0.23 4.43
C LEU A 154 23.28 -0.75 5.44
N ASP A 155 24.24 -1.56 4.99
CA ASP A 155 24.99 -2.45 5.87
C ASP A 155 25.79 -1.62 6.89
N PRO A 156 25.69 -1.89 8.22
CA PRO A 156 26.51 -1.23 9.22
C PRO A 156 28.01 -1.22 8.89
N GLU A 157 28.54 -2.29 8.28
CA GLU A 157 29.94 -2.37 7.87
C GLU A 157 30.30 -1.36 6.76
N ASP A 158 29.34 -1.01 5.90
CA ASP A 158 29.52 -0.02 4.83
C ASP A 158 29.35 1.44 5.35
N THR A 159 28.81 1.61 6.56
CA THR A 159 28.60 2.92 7.19
C THR A 159 29.57 3.21 8.34
N ARG A 160 30.54 2.33 8.58
CA ARG A 160 31.53 2.51 9.65
C ARG A 160 32.41 3.72 9.38
N GLU A 161 32.78 4.42 10.44
CA GLU A 161 33.78 5.49 10.33
C GLU A 161 35.13 4.91 9.86
N ASP A 162 35.81 5.63 8.98
CA ASP A 162 37.09 5.21 8.41
C ASP A 162 38.25 5.50 9.37
N LEU A 163 38.22 4.80 10.52
CA LEU A 163 39.19 4.94 11.60
C LEU A 163 40.16 3.75 11.72
N ILE A 164 39.99 2.71 10.89
CA ILE A 164 40.79 1.49 10.93
C ILE A 164 41.91 1.59 9.89
N GLU A 165 43.13 1.95 10.33
CA GLU A 165 44.26 2.26 9.43
C GLU A 165 44.62 1.12 8.45
N ASN A 166 44.50 -0.14 8.89
CA ASN A 166 44.85 -1.31 8.09
C ASN A 166 43.68 -1.85 7.23
N GLU A 167 42.51 -1.22 7.29
CA GLU A 167 41.32 -1.60 6.53
C GLU A 167 40.62 -0.34 6.02
N SER A 168 41.00 0.12 4.83
CA SER A 168 40.32 1.24 4.18
C SER A 168 38.84 0.95 4.01
N SER A 169 37.98 1.89 4.45
CA SER A 169 36.56 1.84 4.12
C SER A 169 36.39 1.79 2.60
N LYS A 170 35.60 0.83 2.11
CA LYS A 170 35.21 0.78 0.69
C LYS A 170 34.28 1.96 0.46
N GLN A 171 34.79 3.06 -0.08
CA GLN A 171 33.95 4.18 -0.47
C GLN A 171 32.86 3.67 -1.43
N MET A 172 31.62 4.16 -1.25
CA MET A 172 30.41 3.81 -2.01
C MET A 172 30.48 4.09 -3.54
N ASP A 173 31.66 4.41 -4.08
CA ASP A 173 31.86 4.81 -5.48
C ASP A 173 32.33 3.65 -6.38
N ASP A 174 32.64 2.47 -5.80
CA ASP A 174 32.93 1.26 -6.55
C ASP A 174 31.63 0.46 -6.68
N GLY A 175 30.98 0.51 -7.85
CA GLY A 175 29.63 -0.02 -8.15
C GLY A 175 29.41 -1.53 -7.96
N GLY A 176 30.23 -2.19 -7.14
CA GLY A 176 30.08 -3.55 -6.67
C GLY A 176 29.50 -3.58 -5.25
N ASN A 177 28.18 -3.82 -5.18
CA ASN A 177 27.47 -4.38 -4.03
C ASN A 177 26.71 -3.41 -3.10
N ASP A 178 26.07 -2.38 -3.66
CA ASP A 178 25.12 -1.52 -2.93
C ASP A 178 23.85 -2.26 -2.49
N GLU A 179 23.55 -3.44 -3.06
CA GLU A 179 22.28 -4.17 -2.86
C GLU A 179 22.32 -5.22 -1.73
N LYS A 180 23.37 -5.25 -0.91
CA LYS A 180 23.61 -6.31 0.08
C LYS A 180 22.42 -6.56 0.99
N THR A 181 21.91 -5.51 1.64
CA THR A 181 20.85 -5.63 2.65
C THR A 181 19.50 -6.03 2.04
N TRP A 182 19.21 -5.54 0.83
CA TRP A 182 18.06 -6.01 0.05
C TRP A 182 18.20 -7.49 -0.30
N ALA A 183 19.39 -7.95 -0.69
CA ALA A 183 19.63 -9.36 -0.99
C ALA A 183 19.49 -10.26 0.25
N TRP A 184 19.85 -9.77 1.45
CA TRP A 184 19.59 -10.47 2.72
C TRP A 184 18.08 -10.66 2.93
N TRP A 185 17.32 -9.58 2.79
CA TRP A 185 15.85 -9.62 2.88
C TRP A 185 15.25 -10.57 1.85
N HIS A 186 15.65 -10.44 0.58
CA HIS A 186 15.15 -11.27 -0.51
C HIS A 186 15.42 -12.75 -0.25
N SER A 187 16.65 -13.12 0.09
CA SER A 187 17.02 -14.50 0.41
C SER A 187 16.19 -15.04 1.59
N PHE A 188 16.04 -14.26 2.65
CA PHE A 188 15.28 -14.65 3.84
C PHE A 188 13.80 -14.89 3.54
N ARG A 189 13.12 -13.96 2.84
CA ARG A 189 11.70 -14.12 2.50
C ARG A 189 11.46 -15.25 1.51
N THR A 190 12.41 -15.53 0.61
CA THR A 190 12.34 -16.66 -0.33
C THR A 190 12.46 -17.98 0.41
N LEU A 191 13.38 -18.10 1.38
CA LEU A 191 13.48 -19.28 2.25
C LEU A 191 12.22 -19.49 3.10
N CYS A 192 11.51 -18.41 3.43
CA CYS A 192 10.23 -18.45 4.11
C CYS A 192 9.00 -18.54 3.19
N ASP A 193 9.19 -18.85 1.90
CA ASP A 193 8.14 -19.02 0.90
C ASP A 193 7.13 -17.85 0.84
N TYR A 194 7.65 -16.62 0.88
CA TYR A 194 6.85 -15.38 0.80
C TYR A 194 5.68 -15.34 1.80
N ASN A 195 5.87 -15.92 2.99
CA ASN A 195 4.81 -16.00 3.98
C ASN A 195 4.29 -14.60 4.36
N LYS A 196 2.98 -14.37 4.20
CA LYS A 196 2.32 -13.08 4.45
C LYS A 196 2.49 -12.52 5.87
N ARG A 197 2.85 -13.36 6.85
CA ARG A 197 3.10 -12.92 8.24
C ARG A 197 4.49 -12.33 8.41
N ILE A 198 5.38 -12.49 7.44
CA ILE A 198 6.74 -11.93 7.45
C ILE A 198 6.71 -10.61 6.69
N CYS A 199 7.02 -9.53 7.39
CA CYS A 199 7.01 -8.18 6.87
C CYS A 199 8.32 -7.48 7.17
N LEU A 200 8.57 -6.37 6.49
CA LEU A 200 9.81 -5.63 6.61
C LEU A 200 9.68 -4.47 7.60
N ALA A 201 10.66 -4.35 8.50
CA ALA A 201 10.93 -3.18 9.33
C ALA A 201 12.25 -2.56 8.87
N ILE A 202 12.19 -1.56 7.99
CA ILE A 202 13.37 -0.95 7.37
C ILE A 202 13.98 0.10 8.31
N GLU A 203 15.26 -0.01 8.64
CA GLU A 203 15.97 1.00 9.43
C GLU A 203 16.63 2.04 8.52
N ILE A 204 16.38 3.32 8.80
CA ILE A 204 16.93 4.45 8.07
C ILE A 204 18.18 4.96 8.80
N GLY A 205 19.33 4.88 8.14
CA GLY A 205 20.62 5.37 8.64
C GLY A 205 20.75 6.90 8.56
N ALA A 206 21.85 7.43 9.10
CA ALA A 206 22.14 8.88 9.06
C ALA A 206 22.47 9.37 7.65
N ASP A 207 23.11 8.52 6.86
CA ASP A 207 23.40 8.74 5.45
C ASP A 207 22.45 7.87 4.61
N LEU A 208 21.87 8.48 3.58
CA LEU A 208 20.98 7.77 2.66
C LEU A 208 21.77 7.31 1.44
N PRO A 209 21.48 6.12 0.91
CA PRO A 209 22.04 5.66 -0.34
C PRO A 209 21.44 6.41 -1.55
N SER A 210 21.93 6.06 -2.74
CA SER A 210 21.37 6.50 -4.01
C SER A 210 19.86 6.19 -4.12
N ASP A 211 19.13 7.02 -4.87
CA ASP A 211 17.70 6.81 -5.12
C ASP A 211 17.42 5.44 -5.77
N THR A 212 18.35 4.93 -6.60
CA THR A 212 18.26 3.60 -7.21
C THR A 212 18.26 2.48 -6.18
N LEU A 213 19.04 2.59 -5.11
CA LEU A 213 19.03 1.59 -4.04
C LEU A 213 17.76 1.71 -3.19
N ILE A 214 17.28 2.93 -2.94
CA ILE A 214 16.00 3.15 -2.25
C ILE A 214 14.86 2.53 -3.05
N ASP A 215 14.87 2.67 -4.38
CA ASP A 215 13.84 2.16 -5.28
C ASP A 215 13.78 0.61 -5.33
N LYS A 216 14.84 -0.10 -4.93
CA LYS A 216 14.81 -1.58 -4.80
C LYS A 216 13.81 -2.06 -3.76
N TRP A 217 13.46 -1.22 -2.80
CA TRP A 217 12.48 -1.52 -1.77
C TRP A 217 11.04 -1.25 -2.21
N LEU A 218 10.82 -0.74 -3.43
CA LEU A 218 9.47 -0.59 -3.98
C LEU A 218 8.81 -1.96 -4.20
N GLY A 219 7.55 -2.08 -3.77
CA GLY A 219 6.81 -3.35 -3.81
C GLY A 219 7.12 -4.32 -2.67
N GLU A 220 8.07 -3.99 -1.78
CA GLU A 220 8.35 -4.79 -0.59
C GLU A 220 7.30 -4.55 0.53
N PRO A 221 6.97 -5.56 1.36
CA PRO A 221 5.95 -5.46 2.40
C PRO A 221 6.47 -4.68 3.64
N ILE A 222 6.83 -3.42 3.46
CA ILE A 222 7.25 -2.51 4.54
C ILE A 222 6.05 -2.24 5.45
N LYS A 223 6.14 -2.71 6.71
CA LYS A 223 5.14 -2.41 7.75
C LYS A 223 5.63 -1.40 8.77
N ALA A 224 6.94 -1.31 8.95
CA ALA A 224 7.53 -0.33 9.85
C ALA A 224 8.79 0.33 9.27
N ALA A 225 9.03 1.57 9.67
CA ALA A 225 10.26 2.31 9.41
C ALA A 225 10.90 2.70 10.75
N ILE A 226 12.13 2.24 10.99
CA ILE A 226 12.89 2.52 12.20
C ILE A 226 13.73 3.77 11.98
N LEU A 227 13.53 4.77 12.83
CA LEU A 227 14.19 6.07 12.80
C LEU A 227 15.05 6.22 14.07
N PRO A 228 16.37 6.01 13.99
CA PRO A 228 17.27 6.35 15.07
C PRO A 228 17.24 7.85 15.37
N THR A 229 17.23 8.25 16.65
CA THR A 229 17.31 9.67 17.04
C THR A 229 18.58 10.36 16.54
N SER A 230 19.60 9.59 16.17
CA SER A 230 20.86 10.05 15.59
C SER A 230 20.75 10.67 14.20
N ILE A 231 19.71 10.34 13.43
CA ILE A 231 19.56 10.85 12.05
C ILE A 231 18.93 12.25 12.02
N PHE A 232 18.39 12.72 13.15
CA PHE A 232 17.76 14.01 13.25
C PHE A 232 18.79 15.11 13.44
N LEU A 233 18.73 16.11 12.56
CA LEU A 233 19.50 17.35 12.62
C LEU A 233 18.84 18.33 13.59
N THR A 234 19.62 19.31 14.06
CA THR A 234 19.12 20.38 14.95
C THR A 234 18.82 21.64 14.15
N ASN A 235 17.60 22.17 14.24
CA ASN A 235 17.30 23.47 13.62
C ASN A 235 17.78 24.66 14.47
N LYS A 236 17.66 25.89 13.95
CA LYS A 236 18.06 27.13 14.66
C LYS A 236 17.38 27.33 16.04
N LYS A 237 16.27 26.66 16.31
CA LYS A 237 15.51 26.73 17.57
C LYS A 237 15.80 25.54 18.51
N GLY A 238 16.76 24.68 18.16
CA GLY A 238 17.14 23.51 18.95
C GLY A 238 16.19 22.32 18.83
N PHE A 239 15.28 22.28 17.86
CA PHE A 239 14.34 21.16 17.65
C PHE A 239 14.87 20.16 16.62
N PRO A 240 14.56 18.85 16.78
CA PRO A 240 14.91 17.82 15.82
C PRO A 240 14.18 18.02 14.50
N VAL A 241 14.91 17.95 13.39
CA VAL A 241 14.40 18.01 12.02
C VAL A 241 15.18 17.04 11.13
N LEU A 242 14.58 16.57 10.04
CA LEU A 242 15.24 15.71 9.06
C LEU A 242 15.77 16.54 7.88
N SER A 243 16.82 16.04 7.23
CA SER A 243 17.29 16.61 5.96
C SER A 243 16.23 16.49 4.85
N LYS A 244 16.38 17.23 3.77
CA LYS A 244 15.44 17.15 2.63
C LYS A 244 15.42 15.78 1.97
N ALA A 245 16.55 15.08 1.93
CA ALA A 245 16.63 13.73 1.40
C ALA A 245 15.81 12.75 2.27
N HIS A 246 15.96 12.82 3.59
CA HIS A 246 15.17 12.02 4.52
C HIS A 246 13.68 12.34 4.45
N GLN A 247 13.30 13.62 4.36
CA GLN A 247 11.90 14.01 4.19
C GLN A 247 11.26 13.33 2.95
N ARG A 248 11.98 13.20 1.83
CA ARG A 248 11.48 12.49 0.64
C ARG A 248 11.17 11.02 0.92
N VAL A 249 12.07 10.31 1.62
CA VAL A 249 11.86 8.91 2.02
C VAL A 249 10.66 8.78 2.95
N ILE A 250 10.54 9.66 3.95
CA ILE A 250 9.41 9.68 4.88
C ILE A 250 8.08 9.90 4.13
N PHE A 251 8.02 10.81 3.14
CA PHE A 251 6.80 11.01 2.34
C PHE A 251 6.42 9.78 1.51
N ARG A 252 7.39 9.02 1.00
CA ARG A 252 7.12 7.73 0.32
C ARG A 252 6.56 6.71 1.31
N LEU A 253 7.12 6.61 2.51
CA LEU A 253 6.65 5.72 3.57
C LEU A 253 5.26 6.09 4.10
N PHE A 254 4.90 7.38 4.11
CA PHE A 254 3.53 7.80 4.42
C PHE A 254 2.49 7.31 3.41
N LYS A 255 2.85 7.13 2.13
CA LYS A 255 1.95 6.54 1.13
C LYS A 255 1.75 5.04 1.35
N LEU A 256 2.72 4.36 1.93
CA LEU A 256 2.64 2.94 2.31
C LEU A 256 1.94 2.73 3.67
N GLU A 257 1.51 3.81 4.33
CA GLU A 257 0.91 3.78 5.67
C GLU A 257 1.77 3.01 6.71
N ALA A 258 3.09 3.07 6.56
CA ALA A 258 4.03 2.41 7.48
C ALA A 258 3.97 3.00 8.90
N GLN A 259 4.16 2.15 9.90
CA GLN A 259 4.33 2.58 11.29
C GLN A 259 5.76 3.09 11.51
N PHE A 260 5.95 4.16 12.27
CA PHE A 260 7.28 4.71 12.53
C PHE A 260 7.78 4.34 13.91
N ILE A 261 8.99 3.80 14.01
CA ILE A 261 9.57 3.34 15.27
C ILE A 261 10.78 4.20 15.60
N PHE A 262 10.73 4.92 16.72
CA PHE A 262 11.87 5.74 17.15
C PHE A 262 12.78 4.92 18.05
N THR A 263 14.07 4.82 17.70
CA THR A 263 15.10 4.10 18.47
C THR A 263 16.25 5.02 18.92
N GLY A 264 17.02 4.61 19.92
CA GLY A 264 18.15 5.38 20.48
C GLY A 264 17.78 6.33 21.62
N ALA A 265 18.78 6.94 22.25
CA ALA A 265 18.59 7.88 23.37
C ALA A 265 18.16 9.27 22.88
N ASN A 266 17.61 10.11 23.77
CA ASN A 266 17.33 11.50 23.41
C ASN A 266 18.64 12.27 23.17
N ARG A 267 18.88 12.70 21.93
CA ARG A 267 20.05 13.51 21.55
C ARG A 267 19.80 15.02 21.58
N HIS A 268 18.57 15.44 21.79
CA HIS A 268 18.16 16.83 21.89
C HIS A 268 17.76 17.10 23.35
N SER A 269 18.74 17.08 24.27
CA SER A 269 18.52 17.04 25.74
C SER A 269 17.67 18.18 26.28
N GLU A 270 17.73 19.37 25.68
CA GLU A 270 16.90 20.52 26.03
C GLU A 270 15.44 20.39 25.57
N LYS A 271 15.13 19.37 24.76
CA LYS A 271 13.81 19.05 24.25
C LYS A 271 13.39 17.66 24.73
N ASP A 272 12.08 17.47 24.84
CA ASP A 272 11.52 16.16 25.15
C ASP A 272 11.56 15.23 23.92
N LEU A 273 11.56 13.91 24.14
CA LEU A 273 11.49 12.90 23.07
C LEU A 273 10.21 13.02 22.24
N ARG A 274 9.16 13.62 22.81
CA ARG A 274 7.94 14.01 22.08
C ARG A 274 8.20 14.96 20.91
N SER A 275 9.29 15.73 20.92
CA SER A 275 9.62 16.66 19.82
C SER A 275 9.90 15.95 18.49
N TYR A 276 10.40 14.72 18.51
CA TYR A 276 10.60 13.91 17.31
C TYR A 276 9.25 13.47 16.71
N LEU A 277 8.29 13.09 17.55
CA LEU A 277 6.91 12.78 17.13
C LEU A 277 6.23 14.00 16.53
N GLN A 278 6.33 15.15 17.19
CA GLN A 278 5.76 16.41 16.70
C GLN A 278 6.33 16.79 15.32
N TYR A 279 7.61 16.52 15.09
CA TYR A 279 8.21 16.75 13.78
C TYR A 279 7.65 15.81 12.70
N LEU A 280 7.43 14.54 13.01
CA LEU A 280 6.83 13.60 12.07
C LEU A 280 5.35 13.94 11.79
N GLU A 281 4.60 14.34 12.81
CA GLU A 281 3.23 14.87 12.66
C GLU A 281 3.22 16.12 11.79
N TYR A 282 4.17 17.03 11.98
CA TYR A 282 4.35 18.20 11.13
C TYR A 282 4.60 17.79 9.67
N LEU A 283 5.49 16.83 9.40
CA LEU A 283 5.71 16.34 8.03
C LEU A 283 4.41 15.76 7.44
N ASN A 284 3.69 14.93 8.19
CA ASN A 284 2.45 14.32 7.72
C ASN A 284 1.35 15.36 7.40
N GLN A 285 1.23 16.41 8.22
CA GLN A 285 0.29 17.51 7.97
C GLN A 285 0.67 18.37 6.75
N ASN A 286 1.97 18.45 6.43
CA ASN A 286 2.50 19.25 5.33
C ASN A 286 2.78 18.42 4.07
N ARG A 287 2.27 17.19 3.98
CA ARG A 287 2.37 16.37 2.77
C ARG A 287 1.39 16.88 1.69
N PRO A 288 1.67 16.65 0.39
CA PRO A 288 0.73 16.97 -0.67
C PRO A 288 -0.64 16.33 -0.40
N GLN A 289 -1.71 17.13 -0.55
CA GLN A 289 -3.07 16.62 -0.40
C GLN A 289 -3.38 15.63 -1.53
N PRO A 290 -4.12 14.55 -1.25
CA PRO A 290 -4.50 13.59 -2.27
C PRO A 290 -5.36 14.27 -3.34
N ASN A 291 -5.07 13.97 -4.60
CA ASN A 291 -5.89 14.45 -5.72
C ASN A 291 -7.24 13.69 -5.79
N ALA A 292 -8.13 14.08 -6.70
CA ALA A 292 -9.46 13.48 -6.82
C ALA A 292 -9.41 11.95 -7.10
N TYR A 293 -8.41 11.50 -7.87
CA TYR A 293 -8.21 10.07 -8.14
C TYR A 293 -7.72 9.34 -6.89
N GLU A 294 -6.72 9.87 -6.18
CA GLU A 294 -6.21 9.27 -4.93
C GLU A 294 -7.30 9.20 -3.86
N LEU A 295 -8.21 10.20 -3.79
CA LEU A 295 -9.36 10.16 -2.89
C LEU A 295 -10.40 9.09 -3.29
N PHE A 296 -10.62 8.89 -4.58
CA PHE A 296 -11.54 7.88 -5.10
C PHE A 296 -10.99 6.46 -4.95
N ALA A 297 -9.71 6.25 -5.22
CA ALA A 297 -9.02 4.97 -5.16
C ALA A 297 -8.71 4.53 -3.71
N LYS A 298 -8.93 5.39 -2.72
CA LYS A 298 -8.66 5.08 -1.32
C LYS A 298 -9.44 3.84 -0.85
N GLY A 299 -8.74 2.87 -0.33
CA GLY A 299 -9.25 1.55 0.08
C GLY A 299 -9.14 0.47 -1.01
N TYR A 300 -8.72 0.83 -2.23
CA TYR A 300 -8.48 -0.09 -3.34
C TYR A 300 -7.00 -0.26 -3.66
N GLU A 301 -6.10 0.32 -2.87
CA GLU A 301 -4.65 0.14 -3.02
C GLU A 301 -4.29 -1.35 -2.92
N ASP A 302 -3.69 -1.89 -3.98
CA ASP A 302 -3.33 -3.30 -4.13
C ASP A 302 -4.48 -4.31 -3.88
N TYR A 303 -5.73 -3.87 -4.01
CA TYR A 303 -6.92 -4.72 -3.87
C TYR A 303 -7.24 -5.41 -5.21
N LEU A 304 -7.03 -6.73 -5.27
CA LEU A 304 -7.31 -7.51 -6.48
C LEU A 304 -8.81 -7.59 -6.75
N GLN A 305 -9.20 -7.18 -7.96
CA GLN A 305 -10.58 -7.25 -8.46
C GLN A 305 -10.63 -8.07 -9.74
N SER A 306 -11.70 -8.83 -9.93
CA SER A 306 -11.96 -9.46 -11.22
C SER A 306 -12.36 -8.38 -12.24
N PRO A 307 -11.75 -8.34 -13.43
CA PRO A 307 -12.21 -7.45 -14.50
C PRO A 307 -13.67 -7.70 -14.82
N LEU A 308 -14.42 -6.63 -15.09
CA LEU A 308 -15.83 -6.74 -15.47
C LEU A 308 -15.97 -7.45 -16.82
N GLN A 309 -17.12 -8.10 -17.03
CA GLN A 309 -17.48 -8.75 -18.30
C GLN A 309 -18.86 -8.27 -18.77
N PRO A 310 -19.02 -6.99 -19.16
CA PRO A 310 -20.35 -6.40 -19.40
C PRO A 310 -21.12 -7.03 -20.57
N LEU A 311 -20.42 -7.71 -21.50
CA LEU A 311 -21.07 -8.45 -22.58
C LEU A 311 -21.75 -9.72 -22.04
N MET A 312 -21.03 -10.50 -21.24
CA MET A 312 -21.53 -11.75 -20.65
C MET A 312 -22.55 -11.48 -19.54
N ASP A 313 -22.24 -10.55 -18.65
CA ASP A 313 -23.02 -10.28 -17.45
C ASP A 313 -23.84 -8.99 -17.59
N ASN A 314 -24.95 -8.91 -16.87
CA ASN A 314 -25.72 -7.68 -16.75
C ASN A 314 -25.24 -6.92 -15.51
N LEU A 315 -24.60 -5.76 -15.74
CA LEU A 315 -24.06 -4.95 -14.64
C LEU A 315 -25.16 -4.45 -13.71
N GLU A 316 -24.80 -4.31 -12.44
CA GLU A 316 -25.66 -3.77 -11.40
C GLU A 316 -25.78 -2.24 -11.49
N SER A 317 -26.85 -1.69 -10.92
CA SER A 317 -27.11 -0.24 -10.94
C SER A 317 -25.98 0.58 -10.31
N GLN A 318 -25.38 0.08 -9.22
CA GLN A 318 -24.28 0.77 -8.54
C GLN A 318 -23.01 0.82 -9.40
N THR A 319 -22.76 -0.22 -10.22
CA THR A 319 -21.61 -0.24 -11.14
C THR A 319 -21.72 0.88 -12.17
N TYR A 320 -22.90 1.07 -12.78
CA TYR A 320 -23.14 2.22 -13.66
C TYR A 320 -22.99 3.55 -12.93
N GLU A 321 -23.48 3.66 -11.69
CA GLU A 321 -23.32 4.87 -10.89
C GLU A 321 -21.85 5.23 -10.64
N VAL A 322 -20.99 4.23 -10.42
CA VAL A 322 -19.54 4.45 -10.31
C VAL A 322 -18.96 4.95 -11.64
N PHE A 323 -19.35 4.37 -12.78
CA PHE A 323 -18.91 4.85 -14.09
C PHE A 323 -19.33 6.30 -14.37
N GLU A 324 -20.51 6.71 -13.89
CA GLU A 324 -21.07 8.04 -14.10
C GLU A 324 -20.40 9.12 -13.25
N LYS A 325 -19.66 8.73 -12.21
CA LYS A 325 -18.90 9.65 -11.35
C LYS A 325 -17.64 10.21 -12.02
N ASP A 326 -17.24 9.72 -13.19
CA ASP A 326 -16.12 10.28 -13.96
C ASP A 326 -16.60 11.40 -14.90
N PRO A 327 -16.42 12.69 -14.54
CA PRO A 327 -16.82 13.79 -15.40
C PRO A 327 -15.94 13.94 -16.64
N ILE A 328 -14.67 13.52 -16.57
CA ILE A 328 -13.68 13.71 -17.63
C ILE A 328 -14.01 12.78 -18.78
N LYS A 329 -14.36 11.53 -18.49
CA LYS A 329 -14.78 10.54 -19.51
C LYS A 329 -15.87 11.11 -20.42
N TYR A 330 -17.00 11.54 -19.86
CA TYR A 330 -18.12 12.00 -20.67
C TYR A 330 -17.89 13.37 -21.32
N SER A 331 -17.07 14.26 -20.72
CA SER A 331 -16.69 15.51 -21.40
C SER A 331 -15.83 15.26 -22.64
N GLN A 332 -14.94 14.26 -22.59
CA GLN A 332 -14.12 13.88 -23.74
C GLN A 332 -14.98 13.26 -24.86
N TYR A 333 -15.92 12.37 -24.52
CA TYR A 333 -16.89 11.84 -25.50
C TYR A 333 -17.74 12.95 -26.12
N GLN A 334 -18.25 13.90 -25.33
CA GLN A 334 -19.01 15.06 -25.85
C GLN A 334 -18.16 15.87 -26.83
N GLN A 335 -16.90 16.15 -26.49
CA GLN A 335 -16.00 16.93 -27.36
C GLN A 335 -15.66 16.20 -28.66
N ALA A 336 -15.52 14.87 -28.62
CA ALA A 336 -15.31 14.03 -29.80
C ALA A 336 -16.52 14.07 -30.75
N VAL A 337 -17.73 13.87 -30.21
CA VAL A 337 -18.98 13.95 -30.99
C VAL A 337 -19.16 15.37 -31.57
N TYR A 338 -18.90 16.42 -30.79
CA TYR A 338 -18.99 17.81 -31.24
C TYR A 338 -18.12 18.07 -32.47
N ARG A 339 -16.85 17.65 -32.43
CA ARG A 339 -15.92 17.85 -33.56
C ARG A 339 -16.37 17.04 -34.78
N CYS A 340 -16.76 15.78 -34.58
CA CYS A 340 -17.25 14.93 -35.66
C CYS A 340 -18.48 15.52 -36.36
N LEU A 341 -19.42 16.12 -35.61
CA LEU A 341 -20.60 16.77 -36.17
C LEU A 341 -20.25 18.00 -37.02
N LEU A 342 -19.28 18.82 -36.59
CA LEU A 342 -18.83 19.97 -37.36
C LEU A 342 -18.11 19.55 -38.65
N ASP A 343 -17.31 18.50 -38.60
CA ASP A 343 -16.57 18.00 -39.76
C ASP A 343 -17.52 17.36 -40.79
N ARG A 344 -18.60 16.70 -40.34
CA ARG A 344 -19.56 16.01 -41.20
C ARG A 344 -20.66 16.91 -41.75
N VAL A 345 -21.04 17.97 -41.04
CA VAL A 345 -22.15 18.86 -41.44
C VAL A 345 -21.64 20.30 -41.61
N PRO A 346 -21.44 20.75 -42.85
CA PRO A 346 -21.04 22.13 -43.13
C PRO A 346 -22.15 23.12 -42.76
N GLU A 347 -21.79 24.39 -42.57
CA GLU A 347 -22.68 25.42 -42.02
C GLU A 347 -23.93 25.66 -42.88
N ASP A 348 -23.84 25.49 -44.20
CA ASP A 348 -24.95 25.64 -45.15
C ASP A 348 -26.00 24.52 -45.05
N GLN A 349 -25.65 23.39 -44.42
CA GLN A 349 -26.53 22.24 -44.24
C GLN A 349 -27.03 22.08 -42.79
N MET A 350 -26.76 23.06 -41.93
CA MET A 350 -27.07 23.03 -40.50
C MET A 350 -28.53 22.65 -40.20
N GLU A 351 -29.47 23.14 -41.01
CA GLU A 351 -30.91 22.96 -40.79
C GLU A 351 -31.51 21.76 -41.54
N THR A 352 -30.84 21.24 -42.56
CA THR A 352 -31.40 20.21 -43.45
C THR A 352 -30.78 18.84 -43.22
N ASN A 353 -29.51 18.79 -42.79
CA ASN A 353 -28.78 17.55 -42.60
C ASN A 353 -28.93 17.06 -41.15
N VAL A 354 -29.73 16.01 -40.99
CA VAL A 354 -29.93 15.31 -39.70
C VAL A 354 -28.99 14.11 -39.66
N GLN A 355 -28.00 14.15 -38.78
CA GLN A 355 -27.08 13.03 -38.57
C GLN A 355 -27.75 11.93 -37.73
N VAL A 356 -27.54 10.67 -38.12
CA VAL A 356 -27.99 9.50 -37.36
C VAL A 356 -26.84 9.02 -36.47
N LEU A 357 -27.01 9.12 -35.14
CA LEU A 357 -26.00 8.69 -34.17
C LEU A 357 -26.51 7.51 -33.36
N MET A 358 -25.73 6.45 -33.27
CA MET A 358 -26.09 5.25 -32.50
C MET A 358 -25.13 5.09 -31.33
N VAL A 359 -25.67 5.12 -30.11
CA VAL A 359 -24.92 4.79 -28.89
C VAL A 359 -25.06 3.28 -28.66
N LEU A 360 -23.94 2.56 -28.78
CA LEU A 360 -23.89 1.11 -28.67
C LEU A 360 -23.34 0.70 -27.29
N GLY A 361 -24.17 0.06 -26.47
CA GLY A 361 -23.91 -0.12 -25.04
C GLY A 361 -24.25 1.15 -24.26
N ALA A 362 -25.51 1.61 -24.35
CA ALA A 362 -25.92 2.90 -23.82
C ALA A 362 -25.93 2.98 -22.28
N GLY A 363 -25.91 1.86 -21.56
CA GLY A 363 -25.97 1.80 -20.10
C GLY A 363 -27.19 2.53 -19.58
N ARG A 364 -27.00 3.45 -18.61
CA ARG A 364 -28.07 4.33 -18.11
C ARG A 364 -28.16 5.68 -18.84
N GLY A 365 -27.51 5.81 -20.00
CA GLY A 365 -27.65 6.95 -20.90
C GLY A 365 -26.66 8.12 -20.80
N PRO A 366 -25.51 8.07 -20.09
CA PRO A 366 -24.64 9.24 -20.01
C PRO A 366 -24.04 9.65 -21.37
N LEU A 367 -23.79 8.70 -22.28
CA LEU A 367 -23.32 8.99 -23.65
C LEU A 367 -24.42 9.50 -24.59
N VAL A 368 -25.68 9.09 -24.36
CA VAL A 368 -26.85 9.70 -25.03
C VAL A 368 -26.91 11.18 -24.68
N ASN A 369 -26.86 11.49 -23.38
CA ASN A 369 -26.83 12.85 -22.87
C ASN A 369 -25.62 13.66 -23.39
N ALA A 370 -24.41 13.06 -23.43
CA ALA A 370 -23.22 13.69 -23.99
C ALA A 370 -23.39 14.04 -25.48
N SER A 371 -23.97 13.13 -26.26
CA SER A 371 -24.22 13.33 -27.69
C SER A 371 -25.24 14.43 -27.98
N LEU A 372 -26.33 14.49 -27.20
CA LEU A 372 -27.33 15.56 -27.29
C LEU A 372 -26.73 16.93 -26.94
N ARG A 373 -25.92 17.02 -25.88
CA ARG A 373 -25.20 18.26 -25.52
C ARG A 373 -24.20 18.67 -26.62
N ALA A 374 -23.48 17.72 -27.20
CA ALA A 374 -22.56 17.96 -28.30
C ALA A 374 -23.29 18.54 -29.53
N ALA A 375 -24.42 17.96 -29.91
CA ALA A 375 -25.25 18.43 -31.02
C ALA A 375 -25.78 19.85 -30.77
N LYS A 376 -26.26 20.14 -29.56
CA LYS A 376 -26.70 21.49 -29.16
C LYS A 376 -25.55 22.51 -29.23
N GLN A 377 -24.36 22.14 -28.76
CA GLN A 377 -23.16 22.98 -28.82
C GLN A 377 -22.69 23.21 -30.27
N ALA A 378 -22.75 22.19 -31.12
CA ALA A 378 -22.41 22.26 -32.55
C ALA A 378 -23.50 22.94 -33.40
N LYS A 379 -24.70 23.16 -32.82
CA LYS A 379 -25.91 23.57 -33.54
C LYS A 379 -26.20 22.66 -34.74
N ARG A 380 -26.03 21.35 -34.61
CA ARG A 380 -26.31 20.37 -35.67
C ARG A 380 -27.48 19.48 -35.28
N LYS A 381 -28.30 19.08 -36.25
CA LYS A 381 -29.44 18.19 -36.00
C LYS A 381 -28.97 16.75 -35.85
N LEU A 382 -29.49 16.09 -34.82
CA LEU A 382 -29.13 14.73 -34.44
C LEU A 382 -30.39 13.92 -34.17
N ARG A 383 -30.45 12.70 -34.70
CA ARG A 383 -31.38 11.64 -34.28
C ARG A 383 -30.57 10.51 -33.65
N VAL A 384 -30.98 10.06 -32.47
CA VAL A 384 -30.19 9.15 -31.64
C VAL A 384 -30.87 7.81 -31.47
N TYR A 385 -30.11 6.72 -31.62
CA TYR A 385 -30.49 5.38 -31.16
C TYR A 385 -29.66 5.02 -29.93
N ALA A 386 -30.30 4.57 -28.85
CA ALA A 386 -29.66 4.09 -27.64
C ALA A 386 -29.82 2.57 -27.56
N VAL A 387 -28.81 1.82 -28.01
CA VAL A 387 -28.82 0.36 -28.06
C VAL A 387 -28.20 -0.20 -26.79
N GLU A 388 -28.95 -1.03 -26.06
CA GLU A 388 -28.51 -1.66 -24.81
C GLU A 388 -29.09 -3.08 -24.70
N LYS A 389 -28.24 -4.04 -24.31
CA LYS A 389 -28.64 -5.45 -24.17
C LYS A 389 -29.09 -5.79 -22.75
N ASN A 390 -28.63 -5.06 -21.74
CA ASN A 390 -29.01 -5.26 -20.35
C ASN A 390 -30.45 -4.75 -20.12
N PRO A 391 -31.44 -5.64 -19.92
CA PRO A 391 -32.84 -5.24 -19.80
C PRO A 391 -33.09 -4.36 -18.58
N ASN A 392 -32.25 -4.43 -17.54
CA ASN A 392 -32.40 -3.59 -16.35
C ASN A 392 -32.00 -2.14 -16.64
N ALA A 393 -30.93 -1.93 -17.41
CA ALA A 393 -30.49 -0.60 -17.82
C ALA A 393 -31.47 0.03 -18.83
N VAL A 394 -32.07 -0.80 -19.70
CA VAL A 394 -33.16 -0.39 -20.62
C VAL A 394 -34.33 0.22 -19.87
N VAL A 395 -34.71 -0.29 -18.69
CA VAL A 395 -35.75 0.35 -17.85
C VAL A 395 -35.38 1.80 -17.55
N THR A 396 -34.13 2.07 -17.16
CA THR A 396 -33.66 3.45 -16.93
C THR A 396 -33.72 4.29 -18.20
N LEU A 397 -33.29 3.74 -19.34
CA LEU A 397 -33.29 4.45 -20.63
C LEU A 397 -34.71 4.81 -21.10
N GLU A 398 -35.69 3.90 -20.98
CA GLU A 398 -37.08 4.17 -21.37
C GLU A 398 -37.74 5.22 -20.49
N ASN A 399 -37.44 5.24 -19.18
CA ASN A 399 -37.91 6.31 -18.29
C ASN A 399 -37.29 7.66 -18.68
N TRP A 400 -35.97 7.72 -18.93
CA TRP A 400 -35.30 8.94 -19.43
C TRP A 400 -35.86 9.41 -20.77
N LYS A 401 -36.17 8.48 -21.68
CA LYS A 401 -36.80 8.80 -22.95
C LYS A 401 -38.18 9.43 -22.76
N PHE A 402 -39.01 8.84 -21.89
CA PHE A 402 -40.36 9.34 -21.64
C PHE A 402 -40.35 10.71 -20.94
N GLU A 403 -39.49 10.89 -19.94
CA GLU A 403 -39.47 12.11 -19.12
C GLU A 403 -38.72 13.27 -19.77
N GLU A 404 -37.60 13.00 -20.48
CA GLU A 404 -36.64 14.04 -20.88
C GLU A 404 -36.30 14.05 -22.38
N TRP A 405 -35.94 12.90 -22.97
CA TRP A 405 -35.39 12.91 -24.35
C TRP A 405 -36.45 12.97 -25.46
N GLY A 406 -37.66 12.45 -25.20
CA GLY A 406 -38.75 12.39 -26.17
C GLY A 406 -38.38 11.64 -27.45
N ASP A 407 -38.99 12.06 -28.57
CA ASP A 407 -38.85 11.39 -29.87
C ASP A 407 -37.48 11.55 -30.53
N GLN A 408 -36.60 12.38 -29.97
CA GLN A 408 -35.23 12.53 -30.49
C GLN A 408 -34.38 11.27 -30.26
N VAL A 409 -34.71 10.48 -29.24
CA VAL A 409 -33.99 9.26 -28.85
C VAL A 409 -34.90 8.04 -29.01
N THR A 410 -34.45 7.06 -29.78
CA THR A 410 -35.07 5.73 -29.86
C THR A 410 -34.26 4.74 -29.03
N VAL A 411 -34.84 4.22 -27.94
CA VAL A 411 -34.23 3.15 -27.13
C VAL A 411 -34.45 1.80 -27.80
N VAL A 412 -33.41 0.99 -27.86
CA VAL A 412 -33.40 -0.34 -28.49
C VAL A 412 -32.86 -1.36 -27.49
N SER A 413 -33.73 -2.26 -27.02
CA SER A 413 -33.37 -3.37 -26.14
C SER A 413 -32.86 -4.55 -26.97
N CYS A 414 -31.57 -4.56 -27.31
CA CYS A 414 -30.98 -5.58 -28.17
C CYS A 414 -29.46 -5.65 -28.01
N ASP A 415 -28.88 -6.81 -28.32
CA ASP A 415 -27.44 -6.92 -28.58
C ASP A 415 -27.13 -6.24 -29.91
N MET A 416 -26.13 -5.34 -29.93
CA MET A 416 -25.77 -4.60 -31.14
C MET A 416 -25.35 -5.50 -32.31
N ARG A 417 -24.87 -6.71 -32.02
CA ARG A 417 -24.43 -7.68 -33.04
C ARG A 417 -25.60 -8.34 -33.79
N GLU A 418 -26.77 -8.37 -33.16
CA GLU A 418 -27.98 -9.00 -33.71
C GLU A 418 -29.03 -7.98 -34.20
N TRP A 419 -28.83 -6.70 -33.87
CA TRP A 419 -29.82 -5.66 -34.18
C TRP A 419 -29.90 -5.35 -35.68
N THR A 420 -31.08 -5.57 -36.26
CA THR A 420 -31.38 -5.11 -37.62
C THR A 420 -31.80 -3.64 -37.59
N ALA A 421 -30.82 -2.75 -37.75
CA ALA A 421 -31.06 -1.31 -37.73
C ALA A 421 -32.01 -0.86 -38.85
N PRO A 422 -33.03 -0.02 -38.57
CA PRO A 422 -33.99 0.45 -39.59
C PRO A 422 -33.36 1.42 -40.60
N GLU A 423 -32.18 1.95 -40.28
CA GLU A 423 -31.38 2.84 -41.13
C GLU A 423 -29.92 2.78 -40.71
N LYS A 424 -29.01 3.25 -41.57
CA LYS A 424 -27.57 3.26 -41.26
C LYS A 424 -27.15 4.49 -40.45
N ALA A 425 -26.21 4.30 -39.53
CA ALA A 425 -25.58 5.37 -38.75
C ALA A 425 -24.62 6.24 -39.57
N ASP A 426 -24.60 7.53 -39.27
CA ASP A 426 -23.47 8.41 -39.61
C ASP A 426 -22.33 8.30 -38.61
N ILE A 427 -22.66 8.08 -37.33
CA ILE A 427 -21.72 8.01 -36.22
C ILE A 427 -22.16 6.89 -35.27
N ILE A 428 -21.24 5.99 -34.92
CA ILE A 428 -21.41 5.06 -33.79
C ILE A 428 -20.57 5.57 -32.61
N VAL A 429 -21.15 5.55 -31.42
CA VAL A 429 -20.47 5.93 -30.17
C VAL A 429 -20.61 4.77 -29.19
N SER A 430 -19.49 4.27 -28.67
CA SER A 430 -19.47 3.16 -27.74
C SER A 430 -18.41 3.38 -26.67
N GLU A 431 -18.65 2.88 -25.46
CA GLU A 431 -17.67 2.81 -24.39
C GLU A 431 -17.72 1.39 -23.81
N LEU A 432 -16.96 0.50 -24.46
CA LEU A 432 -16.90 -0.94 -24.21
C LEU A 432 -15.46 -1.37 -23.87
N LEU A 433 -14.68 -0.43 -23.33
CA LEU A 433 -13.25 -0.61 -23.12
C LEU A 433 -13.01 -1.08 -21.70
N GLY A 434 -12.32 -2.22 -21.57
CA GLY A 434 -11.78 -2.62 -20.29
C GLY A 434 -10.47 -1.90 -19.98
N SER A 435 -9.90 -2.17 -18.80
CA SER A 435 -8.62 -1.60 -18.38
C SER A 435 -7.45 -1.97 -19.31
N PHE A 436 -7.59 -3.02 -20.11
CA PHE A 436 -6.61 -3.46 -21.11
C PHE A 436 -7.08 -3.21 -22.56
N GLY A 437 -8.05 -2.32 -22.76
CA GLY A 437 -8.60 -1.99 -24.07
C GLY A 437 -9.65 -2.99 -24.52
N ASP A 438 -9.24 -4.12 -25.09
CA ASP A 438 -10.12 -5.10 -25.74
C ASP A 438 -10.66 -6.19 -24.81
N ASN A 439 -10.24 -6.23 -23.54
CA ASN A 439 -10.62 -7.29 -22.58
C ASN A 439 -12.10 -7.29 -22.14
N GLU A 440 -12.92 -6.35 -22.66
CA GLU A 440 -14.38 -6.33 -22.55
C GLU A 440 -15.08 -6.63 -23.90
N LEU A 441 -14.32 -7.17 -24.88
CA LEU A 441 -14.79 -7.61 -26.19
C LEU A 441 -15.36 -6.49 -27.09
N SER A 442 -14.81 -5.28 -26.94
CA SER A 442 -15.12 -4.14 -27.83
C SER A 442 -14.94 -4.48 -29.31
N PRO A 443 -13.84 -5.16 -29.76
CA PRO A 443 -13.66 -5.51 -31.16
C PRO A 443 -14.81 -6.36 -31.71
N GLU A 444 -15.16 -7.45 -31.02
CA GLU A 444 -16.23 -8.37 -31.46
C GLU A 444 -17.60 -7.70 -31.46
N CYS A 445 -17.86 -6.80 -30.51
CA CYS A 445 -19.09 -6.03 -30.45
C CYS A 445 -19.21 -5.06 -31.64
N LEU A 446 -18.15 -4.30 -31.92
CA LEU A 446 -18.14 -3.30 -32.99
C LEU A 446 -18.04 -3.91 -34.39
N ASP A 447 -17.35 -5.04 -34.55
CA ASP A 447 -17.33 -5.81 -35.79
C ASP A 447 -18.75 -6.28 -36.16
N GLY A 448 -19.51 -6.78 -35.18
CA GLY A 448 -20.92 -7.15 -35.38
C GLY A 448 -21.81 -5.96 -35.71
N ALA A 449 -21.51 -4.77 -35.19
CA ALA A 449 -22.26 -3.54 -35.45
C ALA A 449 -21.87 -2.82 -36.76
N GLN A 450 -20.70 -3.13 -37.34
CA GLN A 450 -20.14 -2.38 -38.46
C GLN A 450 -21.06 -2.33 -39.69
N HIS A 451 -21.86 -3.38 -39.91
CA HIS A 451 -22.69 -3.51 -41.11
C HIS A 451 -23.77 -2.43 -41.25
N PHE A 452 -24.20 -1.80 -40.15
CA PHE A 452 -25.14 -0.68 -40.15
C PHE A 452 -24.48 0.70 -40.04
N LEU A 453 -23.16 0.82 -40.16
CA LEU A 453 -22.47 2.10 -40.39
C LEU A 453 -22.47 2.43 -41.89
N LYS A 454 -22.55 3.73 -42.23
CA LYS A 454 -22.55 4.23 -43.63
C LYS A 454 -21.22 4.07 -44.35
#